data_AF-A0A0S8AW51-F1
#
_entry.id   AF-A0A0S8AW51-F1
#
_cell.length_a   1.000
_cell.length_b   1.000
_cell.length_c   1.000
_cell.angle_alpha   90.00
_cell.angle_beta   90.00
_cell.angle_gamma   90.00
#
_symmetry.space_group_name_H-M   'P 1'
#
loop_
_entity.id
_entity.type
_entity.pdbx_description
1 polymer ?
#
loop_
_entity_poly.entity_id
_entity_poly.type
_entity_poly.pdbx_seq_one_letter_code
_entity_poly.pdbx_strand_id
1 'polypeptide(L)'
;MGLALLSPLFLLGALAVAVPILVHLTHRERKEAVPFPSLMFLRRVPYRTVRRQRIRHWLLFLLRTAAILLLVGAFARPFVDRASLGPAVIGEGREVVLLLDQSASMAYGDRWERATAAARDRIDGLGPDDRGTVVLFSDRAEALSQPTGDRALLRAIVDEAGVQATPTRYAPALQLAHDVLDASEMPNRELVLVTDLQKAGWAPDAAIRMPEGTVVTTVDLSDAATRNFAVTGVRLDRTTRGGATELIASARVVNVSRDSASDVAVRLEIEDQVVETRRVAVAGGGAVTVGFAPVPLPNRDVRA
;
A
#
# COMPACT_ATOMS: atom_id res chain seq x y z
N MET A 1 16.75 1.14 -1.14
CA MET A 1 16.94 1.06 -2.61
C MET A 1 16.97 -0.39 -3.04
N GLY A 2 15.81 -0.94 -3.40
CA GLY A 2 15.72 -2.29 -3.97
C GLY A 2 15.71 -2.18 -5.48
N LEU A 3 16.78 -2.59 -6.15
CA LEU A 3 16.75 -2.82 -7.60
C LEU A 3 16.24 -4.23 -7.81
N ALA A 4 15.07 -4.36 -8.43
CA ALA A 4 14.51 -5.65 -8.79
C ALA A 4 14.47 -5.77 -10.32
N LEU A 5 14.68 -7.01 -10.81
CA LEU A 5 14.82 -7.30 -12.23
C LEU A 5 13.69 -8.25 -12.62
N LEU A 6 12.86 -7.86 -13.60
CA LEU A 6 11.79 -8.74 -14.10
C LEU A 6 12.34 -9.98 -14.81
N SER A 7 13.56 -9.91 -15.35
CA SER A 7 14.13 -10.97 -16.17
C SER A 7 15.63 -11.14 -15.92
N PRO A 8 16.03 -11.68 -14.75
CA PRO A 8 17.44 -11.78 -14.36
C PRO A 8 18.28 -12.62 -15.31
N LEU A 9 17.67 -13.54 -16.07
CA LEU A 9 18.32 -14.35 -17.10
C LEU A 9 18.95 -13.52 -18.24
N PHE A 10 18.43 -12.33 -18.54
CA PHE A 10 19.02 -11.46 -19.58
C PHE A 10 20.38 -10.88 -19.17
N LEU A 11 20.75 -10.90 -17.89
CA LEU A 11 22.11 -10.55 -17.44
C LEU A 11 23.16 -11.51 -17.99
N LEU A 12 22.81 -12.74 -18.37
CA LEU A 12 23.72 -13.63 -19.10
C LEU A 12 24.15 -13.02 -20.44
N GLY A 13 23.32 -12.15 -21.04
CA GLY A 13 23.68 -11.37 -22.22
C GLY A 13 24.88 -10.46 -22.02
N ALA A 14 25.24 -10.10 -20.78
CA ALA A 14 26.48 -9.37 -20.49
C ALA A 14 27.74 -10.17 -20.89
N LEU A 15 27.65 -11.50 -21.01
CA LEU A 15 28.72 -12.33 -21.57
C LEU A 15 29.04 -11.97 -23.03
N ALA A 16 28.11 -11.35 -23.77
CA ALA A 16 28.36 -10.85 -25.13
C ALA A 16 29.43 -9.74 -25.17
N VAL A 17 29.70 -9.07 -24.04
CA VAL A 17 30.83 -8.11 -23.91
C VAL A 17 32.19 -8.82 -24.09
N ALA A 18 32.26 -10.14 -23.86
CA ALA A 18 33.46 -10.92 -24.12
C ALA A 18 33.81 -10.98 -25.62
N VAL A 19 32.83 -10.85 -26.52
CA VAL A 19 33.05 -10.92 -27.98
C VAL A 19 33.99 -9.81 -28.50
N PRO A 20 33.73 -8.51 -28.27
CA PRO A 20 34.66 -7.46 -28.69
C PRO A 20 36.02 -7.55 -28.00
N ILE A 21 36.07 -8.05 -26.75
CA ILE A 21 37.33 -8.30 -26.02
C ILE A 21 38.15 -9.39 -26.73
N LEU A 22 37.53 -10.53 -27.03
CA LEU A 22 38.15 -11.67 -27.69
C LEU A 22 38.62 -11.31 -29.10
N VAL A 23 37.77 -10.68 -29.91
CA VAL A 23 38.11 -10.22 -31.27
C VAL A 23 39.28 -9.23 -31.25
N HIS A 24 39.36 -8.36 -30.24
CA HIS A 24 40.47 -7.44 -30.10
C HIS A 24 41.79 -8.17 -29.79
N LEU A 25 41.74 -9.17 -28.89
CA LEU A 25 42.91 -9.98 -28.54
C LEU A 25 43.38 -10.87 -29.70
N THR A 26 42.45 -11.37 -30.52
CA THR A 26 42.79 -12.22 -31.68
C THR A 26 43.22 -11.47 -32.94
N HIS A 27 43.09 -10.13 -32.96
CA HIS A 27 43.52 -9.34 -34.11
C HIS A 27 45.05 -9.30 -34.20
N ARG A 28 45.62 -10.30 -34.86
CA ARG A 28 47.04 -10.39 -35.20
C ARG A 28 47.23 -9.64 -36.51
N GLU A 29 47.96 -8.53 -36.48
CA GLU A 29 48.38 -7.83 -37.72
C GLU A 29 49.07 -8.86 -38.63
N ARG A 30 48.45 -9.17 -39.78
CA ARG A 30 49.13 -9.92 -40.85
C ARG A 30 50.19 -8.99 -41.42
N LYS A 31 51.45 -9.21 -41.02
CA LYS A 31 52.57 -8.51 -41.62
C LYS A 31 52.74 -9.04 -43.03
N GLU A 32 52.37 -8.24 -44.01
CA GLU A 32 52.69 -8.49 -45.39
C GLU A 32 54.21 -8.26 -45.55
N ALA A 33 54.95 -9.35 -45.71
CA ALA A 33 56.39 -9.28 -45.85
C ALA A 33 56.71 -8.80 -47.27
N VAL A 34 57.05 -7.52 -47.42
CA VAL A 34 57.53 -6.99 -48.68
C VAL A 34 59.03 -7.33 -48.82
N PRO A 35 59.46 -8.09 -49.84
CA PRO A 35 60.86 -8.41 -50.03
C PRO A 35 61.62 -7.15 -50.47
N PHE A 36 62.57 -6.69 -49.66
CA PHE A 36 63.43 -5.54 -49.97
C PHE A 36 64.84 -6.03 -50.32
N PRO A 37 65.37 -5.79 -51.55
CA PRO A 37 66.58 -6.45 -52.06
C PRO A 37 67.90 -6.13 -51.32
N SER A 38 68.00 -4.96 -50.69
CA SER A 38 69.24 -4.48 -50.07
C SER A 38 69.59 -5.13 -48.72
N LEU A 39 68.74 -6.00 -48.19
CA LEU A 39 68.94 -6.67 -46.89
C LEU A 39 69.60 -8.05 -46.97
N MET A 40 69.96 -8.53 -48.19
CA MET A 40 70.58 -9.85 -48.39
C MET A 40 71.98 -9.98 -47.74
N PHE A 41 72.66 -8.87 -47.46
CA PHE A 41 74.01 -8.83 -46.89
C PHE A 41 74.07 -8.61 -45.37
N LEU A 42 72.92 -8.47 -44.70
CA LEU A 42 72.86 -8.23 -43.25
C LEU A 42 72.68 -9.53 -42.47
N ARG A 43 73.50 -9.75 -41.42
CA ARG A 43 73.42 -10.92 -40.52
C ARG A 43 72.03 -10.99 -39.87
N ARG A 44 71.33 -12.13 -40.02
CA ARG A 44 70.04 -12.41 -39.38
C ARG A 44 70.19 -12.39 -37.85
N VAL A 45 69.81 -11.29 -37.22
CA VAL A 45 69.60 -11.22 -35.77
C VAL A 45 68.21 -11.79 -35.47
N PRO A 46 68.05 -12.77 -34.56
CA PRO A 46 66.75 -13.28 -34.17
C PRO A 46 66.00 -12.21 -33.37
N TYR A 47 65.23 -11.38 -34.06
CA TYR A 47 64.38 -10.38 -33.42
C TYR A 47 63.11 -11.05 -32.89
N ARG A 48 63.12 -11.44 -31.60
CA ARG A 48 61.90 -11.82 -30.87
C ARG A 48 61.03 -10.59 -30.69
N THR A 49 60.15 -10.31 -31.66
CA THR A 49 59.16 -9.25 -31.52
C THR A 49 58.07 -9.70 -30.54
N VAL A 50 58.22 -9.38 -29.26
CA VAL A 50 57.10 -9.42 -28.31
C VAL A 50 56.37 -8.08 -28.41
N ARG A 51 55.65 -7.85 -29.52
CA ARG A 51 54.85 -6.63 -29.67
C ARG A 51 53.57 -6.82 -28.85
N ARG A 52 53.55 -6.29 -27.62
CA ARG A 52 52.30 -6.15 -26.85
C ARG A 52 51.30 -5.34 -27.69
N GLN A 53 50.11 -5.88 -27.92
CA GLN A 53 48.99 -5.15 -28.49
C GLN A 53 48.68 -3.96 -27.55
N ARG A 54 49.01 -2.74 -27.98
CA ARG A 54 48.60 -1.52 -27.27
C ARG A 54 47.24 -1.09 -27.84
N ILE A 55 46.27 -0.89 -26.95
CA ILE A 55 44.92 -0.45 -27.30
C ILE A 55 45.03 0.99 -27.85
N ARG A 56 44.94 1.13 -29.18
CA ARG A 56 45.08 2.44 -29.85
C ARG A 56 43.78 3.26 -29.84
N HIS A 57 42.64 2.64 -29.52
CA HIS A 57 41.31 3.28 -29.61
C HIS A 57 40.42 2.95 -28.39
N TRP A 58 40.81 3.43 -27.22
CA TRP A 58 40.04 3.25 -25.97
C TRP A 58 38.59 3.73 -26.09
N LEU A 59 38.37 4.88 -26.75
CA LEU A 59 37.04 5.47 -26.88
C LEU A 59 36.09 4.59 -27.71
N LEU A 60 36.55 4.06 -28.84
CA LEU A 60 35.75 3.17 -29.69
C LEU A 60 35.48 1.82 -29.04
N PHE A 61 36.45 1.32 -28.26
CA PHE A 61 36.27 0.11 -27.47
C PHE A 61 35.20 0.31 -26.39
N LEU A 62 35.28 1.42 -25.64
CA LEU A 62 34.32 1.76 -24.59
C LEU A 62 32.92 1.99 -25.17
N LEU A 63 32.80 2.65 -26.33
CA LEU A 63 31.50 2.84 -26.99
C LEU A 63 30.85 1.50 -27.39
N ARG A 64 31.65 0.55 -27.90
CA ARG A 64 31.16 -0.79 -28.28
C ARG A 64 30.68 -1.60 -27.07
N THR A 65 31.44 -1.58 -25.97
CA THR A 65 31.03 -2.27 -24.75
C THR A 65 29.81 -1.60 -24.12
N ALA A 66 29.76 -0.27 -24.11
CA ALA A 66 28.61 0.50 -23.63
C ALA A 66 27.35 0.20 -24.44
N ALA A 67 27.42 0.11 -25.77
CA ALA A 67 26.27 -0.22 -26.60
C ALA A 67 25.69 -1.60 -26.26
N ILE A 68 26.54 -2.61 -26.06
CA ILE A 68 26.11 -3.95 -25.66
C ILE A 68 25.49 -3.92 -24.26
N LEU A 69 26.11 -3.22 -23.30
CA LEU A 69 25.59 -3.09 -21.93
C LEU A 69 24.24 -2.36 -21.88
N LEU A 70 24.07 -1.29 -22.68
CA LEU A 70 22.80 -0.58 -22.79
C LEU A 70 21.71 -1.47 -23.39
N LEU A 71 22.05 -2.27 -24.40
CA LEU A 71 21.11 -3.21 -25.01
C LEU A 71 20.70 -4.30 -24.01
N VAL A 72 21.67 -4.90 -23.31
CA VAL A 72 21.40 -5.86 -22.22
C VAL A 72 20.55 -5.22 -21.13
N GLY A 73 20.84 -3.99 -20.72
CA GLY A 73 20.05 -3.24 -19.74
C GLY A 73 18.62 -2.96 -20.21
N ALA A 74 18.44 -2.59 -21.48
CA ALA A 74 17.11 -2.36 -22.07
C ALA A 74 16.25 -3.64 -22.07
N PHE A 75 16.85 -4.80 -22.34
CA PHE A 75 16.15 -6.09 -22.30
C PHE A 75 15.97 -6.64 -20.88
N ALA A 76 16.93 -6.41 -19.98
CA ALA A 76 16.81 -6.80 -18.57
C ALA A 76 15.67 -6.06 -17.85
N ARG A 77 15.20 -4.93 -18.42
CA ARG A 77 14.13 -4.08 -17.88
C ARG A 77 14.29 -3.87 -16.37
N PRO A 78 15.35 -3.17 -15.93
CA PRO A 78 15.48 -2.80 -14.53
C PRO A 78 14.27 -1.94 -14.17
N PHE A 79 13.45 -2.43 -13.25
CA PHE A 79 12.39 -1.60 -12.69
C PHE A 79 12.91 -1.08 -11.36
N VAL A 80 12.82 0.23 -11.20
CA VAL A 80 13.05 0.84 -9.91
C VAL A 80 11.71 0.89 -9.23
N ASP A 81 11.64 0.31 -8.03
CA ASP A 81 10.44 0.34 -7.21
C ASP A 81 10.12 1.80 -6.85
N ARG A 82 9.11 2.38 -7.52
CA ARG A 82 8.72 3.79 -7.37
C ARG A 82 8.23 4.12 -5.96
N ALA A 83 7.92 3.10 -5.15
CA ALA A 83 7.63 3.25 -3.73
C ALA A 83 8.87 3.64 -2.90
N SER A 84 10.09 3.37 -3.38
CA SER A 84 11.34 3.63 -2.64
C SER A 84 12.14 4.83 -3.16
N LEU A 85 11.73 5.39 -4.29
CA LEU A 85 12.18 6.70 -4.76
C LEU A 85 11.02 7.67 -4.53
N GLY A 86 11.07 8.42 -3.43
CA GLY A 86 10.37 9.70 -3.38
C GLY A 86 10.68 10.47 -4.67
N PRO A 87 9.71 11.19 -5.25
CA PRO A 87 9.82 11.71 -6.61
C PRO A 87 11.04 12.65 -6.70
N ALA A 88 12.15 12.12 -7.20
CA ALA A 88 13.30 12.91 -7.65
C ALA A 88 13.04 13.43 -9.06
N VAL A 89 11.83 13.95 -9.30
CA VAL A 89 11.55 14.85 -10.42
C VAL A 89 11.75 16.24 -9.86
N ILE A 90 12.86 16.85 -10.25
CA ILE A 90 13.19 18.23 -9.92
C ILE A 90 12.09 19.13 -10.51
N GLY A 91 11.31 19.77 -9.64
CA GLY A 91 10.82 21.14 -9.88
C GLY A 91 9.44 21.34 -10.52
N GLU A 92 8.57 20.35 -10.55
CA GLU A 92 7.18 20.57 -10.98
C GLU A 92 6.23 20.28 -9.82
N GLY A 93 5.50 21.30 -9.37
CA GLY A 93 4.58 21.16 -8.25
C GLY A 93 3.49 20.11 -8.52
N ARG A 94 3.00 19.52 -7.44
CA ARG A 94 2.00 18.45 -7.48
C ARG A 94 0.72 18.84 -6.76
N GLU A 95 -0.42 18.42 -7.29
CA GLU A 95 -1.69 18.39 -6.59
C GLU A 95 -1.87 17.04 -5.88
N VAL A 96 -2.02 17.07 -4.56
CA VAL A 96 -2.17 15.87 -3.73
C VAL A 96 -3.54 15.92 -3.04
N VAL A 97 -4.42 14.98 -3.40
CA VAL A 97 -5.66 14.77 -2.66
C VAL A 97 -5.48 13.60 -1.71
N LEU A 98 -5.60 13.85 -0.41
CA LEU A 98 -5.54 12.86 0.65
C LEU A 98 -6.95 12.52 1.10
N LEU A 99 -7.43 11.32 0.74
CA LEU A 99 -8.67 10.75 1.23
C LEU A 99 -8.40 9.99 2.54
N LEU A 100 -8.99 10.44 3.64
CA LEU A 100 -8.88 9.80 4.94
C LEU A 100 -10.23 9.21 5.36
N ASP A 101 -10.28 7.88 5.48
CA ASP A 101 -11.48 7.16 5.91
C ASP A 101 -11.70 7.37 7.42
N GLN A 102 -12.88 7.88 7.78
CA GLN A 102 -13.32 8.09 9.16
C GLN A 102 -14.49 7.19 9.57
N SER A 103 -14.75 6.12 8.82
CA SER A 103 -15.86 5.21 9.11
C SER A 103 -15.64 4.36 10.37
N ALA A 104 -16.71 3.73 10.86
CA ALA A 104 -16.69 2.97 12.11
C ALA A 104 -15.67 1.82 12.14
N SER A 105 -15.30 1.25 10.98
CA SER A 105 -14.29 0.18 10.90
C SER A 105 -12.87 0.65 11.22
N MET A 106 -12.62 1.96 11.15
CA MET A 106 -11.34 2.59 11.48
C MET A 106 -11.11 2.71 12.98
N ALA A 107 -12.15 2.56 13.82
CA ALA A 107 -12.01 2.45 15.28
C ALA A 107 -11.50 1.07 15.74
N TYR A 108 -11.33 0.11 14.82
CA TYR A 108 -10.83 -1.21 15.19
C TYR A 108 -9.33 -1.19 15.46
N GLY A 109 -8.92 -1.58 16.68
CA GLY A 109 -7.51 -1.68 17.04
C GLY A 109 -6.80 -0.33 17.01
N ASP A 110 -5.67 -0.27 16.32
CA ASP A 110 -4.80 0.90 16.17
C ASP A 110 -4.92 1.57 14.79
N ARG A 111 -5.99 1.25 14.04
CA ARG A 111 -6.13 1.67 12.63
C ARG A 111 -6.22 3.18 12.48
N TRP A 112 -6.93 3.85 13.38
CA TRP A 112 -7.07 5.31 13.33
C TRP A 112 -5.73 6.02 13.60
N GLU A 113 -4.97 5.52 14.57
CA GLU A 113 -3.64 6.00 14.89
C GLU A 113 -2.69 5.82 13.70
N ARG A 114 -2.73 4.65 13.04
CA ARG A 114 -1.96 4.40 11.82
C ARG A 114 -2.41 5.27 10.65
N ALA A 115 -3.72 5.50 10.50
CA ALA A 115 -4.28 6.33 9.45
C ALA A 115 -3.82 7.79 9.59
N THR A 116 -3.94 8.36 10.79
CA THR A 116 -3.49 9.73 11.07
C THR A 116 -1.98 9.86 10.96
N ALA A 117 -1.20 8.86 11.38
CA ALA A 117 0.25 8.83 11.15
C ALA A 117 0.61 8.84 9.67
N ALA A 118 0.00 7.96 8.86
CA ALA A 118 0.24 7.91 7.41
C ALA A 118 -0.19 9.20 6.70
N ALA A 119 -1.28 9.82 7.14
CA ALA A 119 -1.73 11.12 6.66
C ALA A 119 -0.71 12.23 6.97
N ARG A 120 -0.19 12.29 8.20
CA ARG A 120 0.85 13.25 8.60
C ARG A 120 2.14 13.05 7.82
N ASP A 121 2.62 11.81 7.70
CA ASP A 121 3.82 11.49 6.91
C ASP A 121 3.69 11.98 5.46
N ARG A 122 2.47 11.87 4.90
CA ARG A 122 2.18 12.31 3.55
C ARG A 122 2.16 13.84 3.42
N ILE A 123 1.61 14.55 4.40
CA ILE A 123 1.61 16.02 4.46
C ILE A 123 3.05 16.54 4.65
N ASP A 124 3.85 15.85 5.46
CA ASP A 124 5.24 16.21 5.76
C ASP A 124 6.12 16.09 4.51
N GLY A 125 5.83 15.10 3.66
CA GLY A 125 6.50 14.86 2.38
C GLY A 125 6.09 15.79 1.24
N LEU A 126 5.19 16.76 1.45
CA LEU A 126 4.87 17.76 0.43
C LEU A 126 6.10 18.61 0.09
N GLY A 127 6.23 19.02 -1.16
CA GLY A 127 7.21 20.01 -1.63
C GLY A 127 6.82 21.45 -1.26
N PRO A 128 7.67 22.44 -1.55
CA PRO A 128 7.32 23.86 -1.41
C PRO A 128 6.28 24.33 -2.45
N ASP A 129 6.29 23.73 -3.64
CA ASP A 129 5.36 24.06 -4.74
C ASP A 129 4.16 23.09 -4.82
N ASP A 130 4.06 22.16 -3.88
CA ASP A 130 2.95 21.21 -3.83
C ASP A 130 1.72 21.85 -3.19
N ARG A 131 0.54 21.42 -3.65
CA ARG A 131 -0.74 21.71 -3.03
C ARG A 131 -1.36 20.42 -2.52
N GLY A 132 -1.89 20.49 -1.31
CA GLY A 132 -2.61 19.40 -0.67
C GLY A 132 -4.07 19.77 -0.44
N THR A 133 -4.93 18.78 -0.54
CA THR A 133 -6.33 18.83 -0.10
C THR A 133 -6.60 17.60 0.75
N VAL A 134 -7.08 17.80 1.99
CA VAL A 134 -7.52 16.70 2.87
C VAL A 134 -9.04 16.56 2.71
N VAL A 135 -9.46 15.34 2.39
CA VAL A 135 -10.86 14.96 2.28
C VAL A 135 -11.14 13.88 3.32
N LEU A 136 -12.01 14.19 4.27
CA LEU A 136 -12.49 13.20 5.22
C LEU A 136 -13.71 12.51 4.63
N PHE A 137 -13.80 11.18 4.75
CA PHE A 137 -14.95 10.47 4.20
C PHE A 137 -15.40 9.28 5.04
N SER A 138 -16.71 9.09 5.09
CA SER A 138 -17.39 7.93 5.68
C SER A 138 -18.62 7.60 4.83
N ASP A 139 -19.83 7.97 5.23
CA ASP A 139 -21.06 7.84 4.42
C ASP A 139 -21.14 8.92 3.32
N ARG A 140 -20.48 10.06 3.58
CA ARG A 140 -20.29 11.22 2.72
C ARG A 140 -18.81 11.58 2.66
N ALA A 141 -18.44 12.47 1.74
CA ALA A 141 -17.09 13.01 1.64
C ALA A 141 -17.12 14.54 1.75
N GLU A 142 -16.14 15.10 2.46
CA GLU A 142 -16.03 16.53 2.67
C GLU A 142 -14.56 16.97 2.55
N ALA A 143 -14.32 17.97 1.71
CA ALA A 143 -13.04 18.66 1.63
C ALA A 143 -13.06 19.83 2.62
N LEU A 144 -12.17 19.79 3.62
CA LEU A 144 -12.13 20.79 4.70
C LEU A 144 -11.27 22.01 4.35
N SER A 145 -10.57 21.97 3.22
CA SER A 145 -9.85 23.12 2.67
C SER A 145 -9.88 23.12 1.15
N GLN A 146 -9.62 24.28 0.56
CA GLN A 146 -9.18 24.36 -0.84
C GLN A 146 -7.74 23.83 -0.97
N PRO A 147 -7.30 23.48 -2.20
CA PRO A 147 -5.91 23.16 -2.49
C PRO A 147 -4.93 24.20 -1.92
N THR A 148 -4.06 23.77 -1.02
CA THR A 148 -3.15 24.67 -0.29
C THR A 148 -1.78 24.05 -0.05
N GLY A 149 -0.73 24.88 -0.06
CA GLY A 149 0.61 24.48 0.38
C GLY A 149 0.83 24.58 1.89
N ASP A 150 -0.17 25.08 2.65
CA ASP A 150 -0.07 25.23 4.10
C ASP A 150 -0.19 23.88 4.82
N ARG A 151 0.97 23.30 5.13
CA ARG A 151 1.06 22.03 5.86
C ARG A 151 0.52 22.13 7.28
N ALA A 152 0.58 23.30 7.92
CA ALA A 152 0.07 23.45 9.28
C ALA A 152 -1.46 23.35 9.29
N LEU A 153 -2.13 23.97 8.31
CA LEU A 153 -3.57 23.84 8.13
C LEU A 153 -3.99 22.38 7.83
N LEU A 154 -3.29 21.72 6.90
CA LEU A 154 -3.59 20.32 6.56
C LEU A 154 -3.39 19.37 7.75
N ARG A 155 -2.35 19.59 8.58
CA ARG A 155 -2.13 18.83 9.81
C ARG A 155 -3.24 19.09 10.83
N ALA A 156 -3.64 20.34 11.03
CA ALA A 156 -4.71 20.69 11.95
C ALA A 156 -6.03 19.97 11.59
N ILE A 157 -6.34 19.87 10.30
CA ILE A 157 -7.50 19.11 9.80
C ILE A 157 -7.41 17.62 10.19
N VAL A 158 -6.23 17.00 10.00
CA VAL A 158 -6.01 15.59 10.35
C VAL A 158 -6.04 15.38 11.87
N ASP A 159 -5.55 16.35 12.64
CA ASP A 159 -5.50 16.29 14.11
C ASP A 159 -6.88 16.48 14.75
N GLU A 160 -7.76 17.28 14.13
CA GLU A 160 -9.14 17.48 14.57
C GLU A 160 -10.09 16.36 14.11
N ALA A 161 -9.71 15.62 13.07
CA ALA A 161 -10.47 14.49 12.57
C ALA A 161 -10.63 13.39 13.64
N GLY A 162 -11.73 12.64 13.55
CA GLY A 162 -12.00 11.51 14.43
C GLY A 162 -12.90 10.48 13.78
N VAL A 163 -12.85 9.25 14.30
CA VAL A 163 -13.71 8.17 13.80
C VAL A 163 -15.19 8.49 14.07
N GLN A 164 -16.01 8.23 13.06
CA GLN A 164 -17.45 8.40 13.08
C GLN A 164 -18.15 7.03 13.11
N ALA A 165 -19.29 6.95 13.78
CA ALA A 165 -20.13 5.75 13.84
C ALA A 165 -20.99 5.58 12.56
N THR A 166 -20.37 5.74 11.40
CA THR A 166 -21.02 5.68 10.07
C THR A 166 -20.36 4.61 9.18
N PRO A 167 -21.10 4.05 8.21
CA PRO A 167 -20.52 3.14 7.22
C PRO A 167 -19.59 3.90 6.26
N THR A 168 -18.70 3.17 5.56
CA THR A 168 -17.86 3.75 4.51
C THR A 168 -18.52 3.68 3.13
N ARG A 169 -18.32 4.70 2.30
CA ARG A 169 -18.70 4.79 0.88
C ARG A 169 -17.59 5.47 0.10
N TYR A 170 -16.93 4.72 -0.77
CA TYR A 170 -15.79 5.25 -1.55
C TYR A 170 -16.22 6.16 -2.71
N ALA A 171 -17.39 5.92 -3.30
CA ALA A 171 -17.80 6.63 -4.51
C ALA A 171 -17.87 8.17 -4.35
N PRO A 172 -18.51 8.73 -3.31
CA PRO A 172 -18.50 10.19 -3.12
C PRO A 172 -17.10 10.77 -2.90
N ALA A 173 -16.23 10.05 -2.19
CA ALA A 173 -14.86 10.49 -1.90
C ALA A 173 -14.00 10.49 -3.16
N LEU A 174 -14.08 9.42 -3.96
CA LEU A 174 -13.39 9.32 -5.24
C LEU A 174 -13.91 10.33 -6.26
N GLN A 175 -15.22 10.62 -6.26
CA GLN A 175 -15.78 11.66 -7.14
C GLN A 175 -15.26 13.05 -6.74
N LEU A 176 -15.28 13.38 -5.45
CA LEU A 176 -14.74 14.66 -4.97
C LEU A 176 -13.24 14.79 -5.25
N ALA A 177 -12.48 13.71 -5.09
CA ALA A 177 -11.07 13.69 -5.47
C ALA A 177 -10.86 13.89 -6.98
N HIS A 178 -11.70 13.26 -7.81
CA HIS A 178 -11.69 13.50 -9.25
C HIS A 178 -11.92 14.99 -9.56
N ASP A 179 -12.96 15.60 -8.97
CA ASP A 179 -13.32 16.99 -9.22
C ASP A 179 -12.18 17.96 -8.84
N VAL A 180 -11.51 17.72 -7.70
CA VAL A 180 -10.36 18.53 -7.26
C VAL A 180 -9.16 18.35 -8.20
N LEU A 181 -8.85 17.11 -8.59
CA LEU A 181 -7.70 16.82 -9.45
C LEU A 181 -7.92 17.28 -10.90
N ASP A 182 -9.15 17.22 -11.41
CA ASP A 182 -9.50 17.67 -12.76
C ASP A 182 -9.41 19.18 -12.88
N ALA A 183 -9.85 19.91 -11.85
CA ALA A 183 -9.73 21.37 -11.76
C ALA A 183 -8.29 21.86 -11.54
N SER A 184 -7.35 20.98 -11.21
CA SER A 184 -5.98 21.37 -10.91
C SER A 184 -5.15 21.61 -12.19
N GLU A 185 -4.48 22.76 -12.22
CA GLU A 185 -3.52 23.15 -13.26
C GLU A 185 -2.11 22.56 -13.03
N MET A 186 -1.92 21.82 -11.93
CA MET A 186 -0.62 21.23 -11.61
C MET A 186 -0.29 20.08 -12.58
N PRO A 187 0.97 19.99 -13.06
CA PRO A 187 1.39 18.96 -14.02
C PRO A 187 1.36 17.54 -13.43
N ASN A 188 1.57 17.43 -12.12
CA ASN A 188 1.57 16.17 -11.39
C ASN A 188 0.33 16.08 -10.50
N ARG A 189 -0.40 14.98 -10.61
CA ARG A 189 -1.63 14.72 -9.85
C ARG A 189 -1.47 13.43 -9.06
N GLU A 190 -1.83 13.47 -7.80
CA GLU A 190 -1.75 12.30 -6.93
C GLU A 190 -2.97 12.19 -6.02
N LEU A 191 -3.50 10.98 -5.95
CA LEU A 191 -4.55 10.58 -5.02
C LEU A 191 -3.94 9.63 -3.99
N VAL A 192 -4.05 9.98 -2.71
CA VAL A 192 -3.64 9.11 -1.61
C VAL A 192 -4.90 8.67 -0.86
N LEU A 193 -5.20 7.38 -0.88
CA LEU A 193 -6.36 6.79 -0.21
C LEU A 193 -5.92 6.01 1.04
N VAL A 194 -6.34 6.48 2.21
CA VAL A 194 -6.03 5.88 3.52
C VAL A 194 -7.30 5.25 4.09
N THR A 195 -7.36 3.91 4.14
CA THR A 195 -8.57 3.15 4.53
C THR A 195 -8.22 1.69 4.85
N ASP A 196 -9.15 0.97 5.50
CA ASP A 196 -9.09 -0.48 5.69
C ASP A 196 -9.78 -1.30 4.57
N LEU A 197 -10.09 -0.65 3.43
CA LEU A 197 -10.56 -1.25 2.17
C LEU A 197 -11.81 -2.16 2.33
N GLN A 198 -12.74 -1.77 3.20
CA GLN A 198 -13.98 -2.52 3.44
C GLN A 198 -14.77 -2.78 2.16
N LYS A 199 -14.98 -4.06 1.85
CA LYS A 199 -15.78 -4.49 0.69
C LYS A 199 -17.16 -3.82 0.62
N ALA A 200 -17.79 -3.58 1.78
CA ALA A 200 -19.12 -3.01 1.87
C ALA A 200 -19.24 -1.57 1.34
N GLY A 201 -18.14 -0.80 1.33
CA GLY A 201 -18.15 0.58 0.83
C GLY A 201 -18.01 0.71 -0.69
N TRP A 202 -17.71 -0.40 -1.39
CA TRP A 202 -17.55 -0.42 -2.83
C TRP A 202 -18.90 -0.57 -3.54
N ALA A 203 -19.20 0.36 -4.43
CA ALA A 203 -20.33 0.26 -5.35
C ALA A 203 -19.84 -0.36 -6.68
N PRO A 204 -20.34 -1.54 -7.10
CA PRO A 204 -19.89 -2.21 -8.32
C PRO A 204 -20.08 -1.38 -9.59
N ASP A 205 -21.10 -0.52 -9.60
CA ASP A 205 -21.51 0.24 -10.78
C ASP A 205 -20.88 1.65 -10.82
N ALA A 206 -20.12 2.05 -9.79
CA ALA A 206 -19.46 3.35 -9.73
C ALA A 206 -18.16 3.31 -10.56
N ALA A 207 -18.28 3.55 -11.86
CA ALA A 207 -17.15 3.69 -12.76
C ALA A 207 -16.50 5.07 -12.64
N ILE A 208 -15.83 5.34 -11.51
CA ILE A 208 -15.10 6.60 -11.33
C ILE A 208 -13.71 6.45 -11.94
N ARG A 209 -13.37 7.35 -12.87
CA ARG A 209 -12.06 7.40 -13.51
C ARG A 209 -11.30 8.61 -12.99
N MET A 210 -10.05 8.42 -12.61
CA MET A 210 -9.18 9.56 -12.31
C MET A 210 -8.75 10.26 -13.61
N PRO A 211 -8.44 11.56 -13.55
CA PRO A 211 -7.83 12.26 -14.68
C PRO A 211 -6.57 11.55 -15.19
N GLU A 212 -6.24 11.72 -16.47
CA GLU A 212 -5.04 11.11 -17.04
C GLU A 212 -3.78 11.60 -16.31
N GLY A 213 -2.82 10.70 -16.10
CA GLY A 213 -1.57 10.99 -15.39
C GLY A 213 -1.68 10.98 -13.86
N THR A 214 -2.87 10.83 -13.28
CA THR A 214 -3.02 10.73 -11.82
C THR A 214 -2.37 9.45 -11.27
N VAL A 215 -1.46 9.62 -10.32
CA VAL A 215 -0.90 8.53 -9.53
C VAL A 215 -1.85 8.22 -8.38
N VAL A 216 -2.26 6.96 -8.22
CA VAL A 216 -3.12 6.52 -7.12
C VAL A 216 -2.29 5.65 -6.16
N THR A 217 -2.18 6.11 -4.92
CA THR A 217 -1.47 5.42 -3.84
C THR A 217 -2.48 5.02 -2.77
N THR A 218 -2.56 3.73 -2.46
CA THR A 218 -3.43 3.20 -1.40
C THR A 218 -2.61 2.82 -0.18
N VAL A 219 -2.95 3.39 0.97
CA VAL A 219 -2.45 2.98 2.29
C VAL A 219 -3.48 2.01 2.86
N ASP A 220 -3.19 0.71 2.72
CA ASP A 220 -4.03 -0.38 3.20
C ASP A 220 -3.81 -0.61 4.70
N LEU A 221 -4.85 -0.35 5.49
CA LEU A 221 -4.85 -0.53 6.94
C LEU A 221 -5.63 -1.77 7.38
N SER A 222 -6.03 -2.62 6.43
CA SER A 222 -6.73 -3.87 6.73
C SER A 222 -5.83 -4.85 7.48
N ASP A 223 -6.42 -5.56 8.44
CA ASP A 223 -5.72 -6.63 9.16
C ASP A 223 -6.10 -7.97 8.54
N ALA A 224 -5.12 -8.87 8.39
CA ALA A 224 -5.32 -10.18 7.77
C ALA A 224 -6.34 -11.06 8.53
N ALA A 225 -6.53 -10.85 9.83
CA ALA A 225 -7.48 -11.59 10.66
C ALA A 225 -8.19 -10.65 11.63
N THR A 226 -9.45 -10.31 11.32
CA THR A 226 -10.34 -9.58 12.22
C THR A 226 -11.37 -10.52 12.82
N ARG A 227 -11.54 -10.45 14.14
CA ARG A 227 -12.63 -11.12 14.84
C ARG A 227 -13.76 -10.11 15.03
N ASN A 228 -14.89 -10.39 14.41
CA ASN A 228 -16.07 -9.54 14.41
C ASN A 228 -17.29 -10.34 14.88
N PHE A 229 -17.75 -10.04 16.09
CA PHE A 229 -18.94 -10.63 16.69
C PHE A 229 -19.98 -9.56 16.95
N ALA A 230 -21.24 -9.89 16.71
CA ALA A 230 -22.36 -9.00 16.98
C ALA A 230 -23.44 -9.72 17.80
N VAL A 231 -24.00 -9.03 18.78
CA VAL A 231 -25.25 -9.44 19.43
C VAL A 231 -26.39 -8.92 18.55
N THR A 232 -27.09 -9.82 17.87
CA THR A 232 -28.12 -9.47 16.87
C THR A 232 -29.54 -9.59 17.39
N GLY A 233 -29.71 -10.14 18.60
CA GLY A 233 -31.00 -10.23 19.24
C GLY A 233 -30.85 -10.63 20.70
N VAL A 234 -31.73 -10.10 21.53
CA VAL A 234 -31.84 -10.44 22.95
C VAL A 234 -33.31 -10.80 23.21
N ARG A 235 -33.54 -11.92 23.89
CA ARG A 235 -34.86 -12.33 24.38
C ARG A 235 -34.82 -12.40 25.90
N LEU A 236 -35.85 -11.86 26.53
CA LEU A 236 -36.02 -11.84 27.97
C LEU A 236 -37.35 -12.53 28.28
N ASP A 237 -37.28 -13.70 28.89
CA ASP A 237 -38.45 -14.46 29.32
C ASP A 237 -38.61 -14.32 30.82
N ARG A 238 -39.84 -14.06 31.28
CA ARG A 238 -40.17 -13.96 32.70
C ARG A 238 -40.84 -15.25 33.14
N THR A 239 -40.35 -15.83 34.22
CA THR A 239 -40.97 -17.01 34.85
C THR A 239 -41.21 -16.74 36.32
N THR A 240 -42.31 -17.29 36.85
CA THR A 240 -42.62 -17.20 38.29
C THR A 240 -42.44 -18.57 38.90
N ARG A 241 -41.51 -18.70 39.85
CA ARG A 241 -41.24 -19.95 40.55
C ARG A 241 -41.31 -19.72 42.06
N GLY A 242 -42.21 -20.44 42.73
CA GLY A 242 -42.35 -20.33 44.19
C GLY A 242 -42.70 -18.94 44.72
N GLY A 243 -43.39 -18.11 43.91
CA GLY A 243 -43.75 -16.73 44.28
C GLY A 243 -42.67 -15.68 43.98
N ALA A 244 -41.47 -16.09 43.56
CA ALA A 244 -40.44 -15.19 43.07
C ALA A 244 -40.51 -15.08 41.54
N THR A 245 -40.31 -13.87 41.01
CA THR A 245 -40.21 -13.64 39.57
C THR A 245 -38.74 -13.68 39.15
N GLU A 246 -38.41 -14.59 38.26
CA GLU A 246 -37.08 -14.75 37.66
C GLU A 246 -37.12 -14.30 36.20
N LEU A 247 -36.01 -13.71 35.74
CA LEU A 247 -35.80 -13.31 34.35
C LEU A 247 -34.73 -14.19 33.71
N ILE A 248 -35.08 -14.81 32.58
CA ILE A 248 -34.19 -15.64 31.78
C ILE A 248 -33.81 -14.83 30.54
N ALA A 249 -32.54 -14.46 30.45
CA ALA A 249 -32.01 -13.78 29.28
C ALA A 249 -31.41 -14.80 28.30
N SER A 250 -31.64 -14.59 27.02
CA SER A 250 -30.89 -15.26 25.95
C SER A 250 -30.47 -14.26 24.87
N ALA A 251 -29.26 -14.42 24.35
CA ALA A 251 -28.68 -13.54 23.35
C ALA A 251 -28.25 -14.34 22.12
N ARG A 252 -28.58 -13.84 20.93
CA ARG A 252 -28.11 -14.38 19.65
C ARG A 252 -26.82 -13.67 19.25
N VAL A 253 -25.72 -14.41 19.30
CA VAL A 253 -24.38 -13.95 18.91
C VAL A 253 -24.07 -14.45 17.51
N VAL A 254 -23.65 -13.56 16.62
CA VAL A 254 -23.27 -13.86 15.23
C VAL A 254 -21.79 -13.57 15.05
N ASN A 255 -21.07 -14.48 14.42
CA ASN A 255 -19.70 -14.29 13.99
C ASN A 255 -19.70 -13.89 12.51
N VAL A 256 -19.36 -12.63 12.23
CA VAL A 256 -19.31 -12.09 10.86
C VAL A 256 -17.95 -12.41 10.19
N SER A 257 -16.96 -12.82 10.99
CA SER A 257 -15.64 -13.23 10.52
C SER A 257 -15.68 -14.58 9.80
N ARG A 258 -14.65 -14.84 8.98
CA ARG A 258 -14.46 -16.14 8.30
C ARG A 258 -13.98 -17.24 9.24
N ASP A 259 -13.23 -16.88 10.27
CA ASP A 259 -12.62 -17.84 11.18
C ASP A 259 -13.59 -18.24 12.29
N SER A 260 -13.64 -19.53 12.59
CA SER A 260 -14.35 -20.06 13.75
C SER A 260 -13.62 -19.71 15.04
N ALA A 261 -14.38 -19.31 16.06
CA ALA A 261 -13.84 -19.05 17.39
C ALA A 261 -14.48 -20.01 18.40
N SER A 262 -13.65 -20.70 19.18
CA SER A 262 -14.10 -21.70 20.15
C SER A 262 -14.35 -21.14 21.57
N ASP A 263 -13.86 -19.93 21.85
CA ASP A 263 -13.80 -19.37 23.22
C ASP A 263 -14.27 -17.91 23.26
N VAL A 264 -15.48 -17.64 22.76
CA VAL A 264 -16.07 -16.30 22.76
C VAL A 264 -16.77 -16.06 24.09
N ALA A 265 -16.29 -15.08 24.88
CA ALA A 265 -16.93 -14.68 26.12
C ALA A 265 -18.10 -13.74 25.86
N VAL A 266 -19.29 -14.13 26.32
CA VAL A 266 -20.54 -13.37 26.25
C VAL A 266 -20.98 -13.06 27.67
N ARG A 267 -21.11 -11.78 28.00
CA ARG A 267 -21.43 -11.31 29.35
C ARG A 267 -22.86 -10.78 29.40
N LEU A 268 -23.57 -11.12 30.46
CA LEU A 268 -24.80 -10.46 30.86
C LEU A 268 -24.46 -9.44 31.95
N GLU A 269 -24.73 -8.18 31.65
CA GLU A 269 -24.51 -7.06 32.57
C GLU A 269 -25.86 -6.42 32.94
N ILE A 270 -26.06 -6.17 34.23
CA ILE A 270 -27.23 -5.48 34.77
C ILE A 270 -26.70 -4.35 35.66
N GLU A 271 -27.11 -3.11 35.41
CA GLU A 271 -26.62 -1.92 36.14
C GLU A 271 -25.08 -1.85 36.19
N ASP A 272 -24.44 -2.08 35.03
CA ASP A 272 -22.97 -2.13 34.85
C ASP A 272 -22.24 -3.19 35.68
N GLN A 273 -22.98 -4.12 36.30
CA GLN A 273 -22.41 -5.28 36.99
C GLN A 273 -22.55 -6.55 36.15
N VAL A 274 -21.43 -7.25 35.98
CA VAL A 274 -21.40 -8.55 35.31
C VAL A 274 -22.08 -9.60 36.19
N VAL A 275 -23.26 -10.05 35.75
CA VAL A 275 -24.05 -11.07 36.44
C VAL A 275 -23.55 -12.47 36.10
N GLU A 276 -23.29 -12.72 34.81
CA GLU A 276 -22.78 -14.01 34.34
C GLU A 276 -21.93 -13.82 33.08
N THR A 277 -20.89 -14.64 32.93
CA THR A 277 -20.13 -14.77 31.69
C THR A 277 -20.23 -16.21 31.18
N ARG A 278 -20.69 -16.37 29.95
CA ARG A 278 -20.72 -17.65 29.23
C ARG A 278 -19.66 -17.67 28.15
N ARG A 279 -18.99 -18.80 27.96
CA ARG A 279 -18.08 -19.00 26.85
C ARG A 279 -18.70 -19.94 25.83
N VAL A 280 -18.68 -19.54 24.56
CA VAL A 280 -19.33 -20.27 23.47
C VAL A 280 -18.43 -20.38 22.26
N ALA A 281 -18.60 -21.48 21.52
CA ALA A 281 -18.02 -21.64 20.21
C ALA A 281 -18.97 -21.09 19.14
N VAL A 282 -18.47 -20.26 18.24
CA VAL A 282 -19.21 -19.71 17.11
C VAL A 282 -18.41 -19.95 15.84
N ALA A 283 -18.95 -20.77 14.94
CA ALA A 283 -18.35 -21.00 13.63
C ALA A 283 -18.23 -19.70 12.82
N GLY A 284 -17.26 -19.61 11.91
CA GLY A 284 -17.14 -18.49 10.99
C GLY A 284 -18.40 -18.32 10.12
N GLY A 285 -18.92 -17.09 10.02
CA GLY A 285 -20.21 -16.79 9.39
C GLY A 285 -21.44 -17.38 10.12
N GLY A 286 -21.24 -18.02 11.28
CA GLY A 286 -22.26 -18.73 12.03
C GLY A 286 -22.95 -17.87 13.09
N ALA A 287 -23.96 -18.45 13.73
CA ALA A 287 -24.67 -17.85 14.85
C ALA A 287 -24.91 -18.88 15.96
N VAL A 288 -24.88 -18.43 17.21
CA VAL A 288 -25.24 -19.24 18.39
C VAL A 288 -26.18 -18.45 19.28
N THR A 289 -27.10 -19.15 19.96
CA THR A 289 -27.92 -18.54 21.01
C THR A 289 -27.35 -18.96 22.37
N VAL A 290 -27.04 -17.97 23.20
CA VAL A 290 -26.49 -18.16 24.55
C VAL A 290 -27.60 -17.88 25.55
N GLY A 291 -27.97 -18.87 26.35
CA GLY A 291 -28.87 -18.69 27.49
C GLY A 291 -28.07 -18.42 28.76
N PHE A 292 -28.55 -17.47 29.56
CA PHE A 292 -28.02 -17.16 30.88
C PHE A 292 -28.86 -17.81 31.98
N ALA A 293 -28.27 -17.95 33.16
CA ALA A 293 -28.95 -18.41 34.35
C ALA A 293 -30.11 -17.45 34.72
N PRO A 294 -31.21 -17.96 35.28
CA PRO A 294 -32.30 -17.12 35.75
C PRO A 294 -31.79 -16.11 36.79
N VAL A 295 -32.10 -14.84 36.59
CA VAL A 295 -31.76 -13.76 37.51
C VAL A 295 -33.02 -13.37 38.29
N PRO A 296 -33.01 -13.41 39.63
CA PRO A 296 -34.15 -12.98 40.43
C PRO A 296 -34.37 -11.48 40.23
N LEU A 297 -35.60 -11.08 39.86
CA LEU A 297 -35.96 -9.68 39.84
C LEU A 297 -36.26 -9.22 41.27
N PRO A 298 -35.69 -8.10 41.73
CA PRO A 298 -36.09 -7.54 43.01
C PRO A 298 -37.60 -7.26 42.96
N ASN A 299 -38.31 -7.71 44.00
CA ASN A 299 -39.74 -7.45 44.20
C ASN A 299 -39.93 -5.97 44.56
N ARG A 300 -39.65 -5.08 43.60
CA ARG A 300 -40.03 -3.68 43.69
C ARG A 300 -41.32 -3.55 42.90
N ASP A 301 -42.39 -3.22 43.62
CA ASP A 301 -43.60 -2.67 43.02
C ASP A 301 -43.20 -1.44 42.20
N VAL A 302 -42.96 -1.63 40.90
CA VAL A 302 -42.86 -0.52 39.96
C VAL A 302 -44.28 0.00 39.82
N ARG A 303 -44.63 1.00 40.63
CA ARG A 303 -45.80 1.84 40.36
C ARG A 303 -45.61 2.47 38.98
N ALA A 304 -46.64 2.29 38.15
CA ALA A 304 -46.75 2.85 36.81
C ALA A 304 -46.63 4.38 36.81
#